data_AF-A0A961XR88-F1
#
_entry.id   AF-A0A961XR88-F1
#
_cell.length_a   1.000
_cell.length_b   1.000
_cell.length_c   1.000
_cell.angle_alpha   90.00
_cell.angle_beta   90.00
_cell.angle_gamma   90.00
#
_symmetry.space_group_name_H-M   'P 1'
#
loop_
_entity.id
_entity.type
_entity.pdbx_description
1 polymer ?
#
loop_
_entity_poly.entity_id
_entity_poly.type
_entity_poly.pdbx_seq_one_letter_code
_entity_poly.pdbx_strand_id
1 'polypeptide(L)'
;DMVVHAIGMDPNVDNMTLSAIFDVKLNKYGYVDKPSTYLHMAETSRPGVFVAGAATGPETIDDSIAQGHAAAIQALNMLRSPVREAAE
;
A
#
# COMPACT_ATOMS: atom_id res chain seq x y z
N ASP A 1 24.61 28.63 -18.56
CA ASP A 1 24.30 28.33 -17.14
C ASP A 1 23.01 27.53 -17.04
N MET A 2 22.90 26.62 -16.06
CA MET A 2 21.77 25.71 -15.87
C MET A 2 21.47 25.51 -14.38
N VAL A 3 20.18 25.35 -14.03
CA VAL A 3 19.72 24.96 -12.70
C VAL A 3 18.90 23.68 -12.84
N VAL A 4 19.18 22.68 -11.99
CA VAL A 4 18.44 21.42 -11.93
C VAL A 4 17.81 21.28 -10.55
N HIS A 5 16.50 20.99 -10.50
CA HIS A 5 15.77 20.80 -9.26
C HIS A 5 15.54 19.31 -8.98
N ALA A 6 15.91 18.86 -7.78
CA ALA A 6 15.55 17.56 -7.25
C ALA A 6 14.14 17.63 -6.64
N ILE A 7 13.12 17.38 -7.46
CA ILE A 7 11.72 17.43 -7.05
C ILE A 7 11.36 16.30 -6.08
N GLY A 8 10.32 16.52 -5.28
CA GLY A 8 9.75 15.49 -4.41
C GLY A 8 8.92 14.46 -5.19
N MET A 9 8.39 13.50 -4.45
CA MET A 9 7.42 12.52 -4.94
C MET A 9 6.06 12.90 -4.36
N ASP A 10 5.09 13.15 -5.21
CA ASP A 10 3.70 13.39 -4.84
C ASP A 10 2.91 12.08 -4.91
N PRO A 11 1.75 11.98 -4.22
CA PRO A 11 0.87 10.83 -4.38
C PRO A 11 0.46 10.66 -5.84
N ASN A 12 0.23 9.40 -6.25
CA ASN A 12 -0.25 9.13 -7.59
C ASN A 12 -1.59 9.86 -7.82
N VAL A 13 -1.70 10.53 -8.97
CA VAL A 13 -2.88 11.30 -9.38
C VAL A 13 -4.16 10.45 -9.41
N ASP A 14 -4.02 9.13 -9.60
CA ASP A 14 -5.13 8.19 -9.63
C ASP A 14 -5.56 7.68 -8.25
N ASN A 15 -4.86 8.05 -7.16
CA ASN A 15 -5.12 7.49 -5.84
C ASN A 15 -6.57 7.69 -5.36
N MET A 16 -7.22 8.80 -5.72
CA MET A 16 -8.64 9.02 -5.42
C MET A 16 -9.55 8.02 -6.14
N THR A 17 -9.26 7.74 -7.42
CA THR A 17 -9.99 6.77 -8.22
C THR A 17 -9.74 5.35 -7.72
N LEU A 18 -8.48 5.00 -7.46
CA LEU A 18 -8.09 3.69 -6.93
C LEU A 18 -8.66 3.45 -5.53
N SER A 19 -8.69 4.47 -4.67
CA SER A 19 -9.34 4.44 -3.38
C SER A 19 -10.81 4.06 -3.49
N ALA A 20 -11.54 4.65 -4.46
CA ALA A 20 -12.94 4.32 -4.71
C ALA A 20 -13.15 2.91 -5.30
N ILE A 21 -12.28 2.47 -6.22
CA ILE A 21 -12.36 1.14 -6.85
C ILE A 21 -12.09 0.02 -5.84
N PHE A 22 -11.02 0.17 -5.07
CA PHE A 22 -10.57 -0.84 -4.11
C PHE A 22 -11.17 -0.65 -2.73
N ASP A 23 -11.95 0.41 -2.49
CA ASP A 23 -12.53 0.74 -1.18
C ASP A 23 -11.47 0.79 -0.06
N VAL A 24 -10.39 1.52 -0.32
CA VAL A 24 -9.27 1.71 0.62
C VAL A 24 -9.12 3.17 1.01
N LYS A 25 -8.76 3.44 2.26
CA LYS A 25 -8.54 4.80 2.75
C LYS A 25 -7.24 5.38 2.18
N LEU A 26 -7.23 6.69 2.01
CA LEU A 26 -6.01 7.47 1.79
C LEU A 26 -5.59 8.14 3.11
N ASN A 27 -4.29 8.31 3.30
CA ASN A 27 -3.78 9.11 4.40
C ASN A 27 -3.99 10.61 4.12
N LYS A 28 -3.71 11.45 5.12
CA LYS A 28 -3.91 12.91 5.04
C LYS A 28 -3.12 13.62 3.92
N TYR A 29 -2.15 12.94 3.31
CA TYR A 29 -1.32 13.45 2.22
C TYR A 29 -1.72 12.90 0.85
N GLY A 30 -2.76 12.05 0.76
CA GLY A 30 -3.27 11.50 -0.50
C GLY A 30 -2.62 10.18 -0.96
N TYR A 31 -1.75 9.57 -0.16
CA TYR A 31 -1.22 8.22 -0.42
C TYR A 31 -2.17 7.16 0.12
N VAL A 32 -2.05 5.92 -0.37
CA VAL A 32 -2.82 4.79 0.18
C VAL A 32 -2.42 4.57 1.64
N ASP A 33 -3.42 4.51 2.52
CA ASP A 33 -3.18 4.44 3.95
C ASP A 33 -2.67 3.06 4.38
N LYS A 34 -1.67 3.07 5.25
CA LYS A 34 -1.05 1.87 5.83
C LYS A 34 -1.18 1.96 7.36
N PRO A 35 -2.21 1.31 7.96
CA PRO A 35 -2.66 1.63 9.32
C PRO A 35 -1.67 1.23 10.43
N SER A 36 -0.80 0.24 10.21
CA SER A 36 0.24 -0.13 11.17
C SER A 36 1.47 -0.70 10.47
N THR A 37 2.66 -0.37 10.99
CA THR A 37 3.92 -1.01 10.54
C THR A 37 4.28 -2.23 11.36
N TYR A 38 3.72 -2.39 12.56
CA TYR A 38 4.11 -3.44 13.51
C TYR A 38 3.19 -4.67 13.46
N LEU A 39 1.89 -4.45 13.33
CA LEU A 39 0.89 -5.53 13.43
C LEU A 39 0.40 -6.01 12.06
N HIS A 40 0.32 -5.10 11.09
CA HIS A 40 -0.38 -5.31 9.81
C HIS A 40 0.50 -4.88 8.64
N MET A 41 1.62 -5.58 8.45
CA MET A 41 2.58 -5.26 7.40
C MET A 41 1.90 -5.29 6.03
N ALA A 42 2.00 -4.20 5.26
CA ALA A 42 1.45 -4.07 3.91
C ALA A 42 -0.08 -4.20 3.77
N GLU A 43 -0.85 -4.28 4.85
CA GLU A 43 -2.33 -4.22 4.77
C GLU A 43 -2.81 -2.78 4.54
N THR A 44 -3.96 -2.66 3.88
CA THR A 44 -4.70 -1.40 3.77
C THR A 44 -5.82 -1.36 4.82
N SER A 45 -6.70 -0.35 4.74
CA SER A 45 -7.93 -0.33 5.54
C SER A 45 -8.94 -1.43 5.18
N ARG A 46 -8.79 -2.09 4.02
CA ARG A 46 -9.68 -3.15 3.55
C ARG A 46 -9.00 -4.51 3.67
N PRO A 47 -9.57 -5.46 4.44
CA PRO A 47 -9.06 -6.82 4.51
C PRO A 47 -8.96 -7.48 3.12
N GLY A 48 -7.82 -8.11 2.86
CA GLY A 48 -7.51 -8.74 1.58
C GLY A 48 -7.04 -7.81 0.47
N VAL A 49 -6.93 -6.51 0.73
CA VAL A 49 -6.23 -5.56 -0.14
C VAL A 49 -4.94 -5.10 0.54
N PHE A 50 -3.83 -5.26 -0.18
CA PHE A 50 -2.49 -4.96 0.29
C PHE A 50 -1.86 -3.83 -0.53
N VAL A 51 -0.87 -3.15 0.04
CA VAL A 51 -0.17 -2.03 -0.58
C VAL A 51 1.34 -2.11 -0.32
N ALA A 52 2.15 -1.71 -1.31
CA ALA A 52 3.59 -1.68 -1.22
C ALA A 52 4.21 -0.52 -2.02
N GLY A 53 5.40 -0.11 -1.60
CA GLY A 53 6.24 0.88 -2.27
C GLY A 53 5.69 2.30 -2.17
N ALA A 54 6.05 3.09 -3.19
CA ALA A 54 5.77 4.53 -3.23
C ALA A 54 4.27 4.91 -3.22
N ALA A 55 3.36 3.93 -3.36
CA ALA A 55 1.93 4.14 -3.18
C ALA A 55 1.56 4.55 -1.75
N THR A 56 2.42 4.26 -0.76
CA THR A 56 2.21 4.58 0.67
C THR A 56 2.86 5.88 1.13
N GLY A 57 3.76 6.46 0.30
CA GLY A 57 4.56 7.65 0.60
C GLY A 57 5.83 7.68 -0.26
N PRO A 58 6.63 8.75 -0.21
CA PRO A 58 7.95 8.76 -0.86
C PRO A 58 8.80 7.60 -0.34
N GLU A 59 9.33 6.78 -1.25
CA GLU A 59 9.99 5.52 -0.88
C GLU A 59 11.17 5.23 -1.81
N THR A 60 12.17 4.53 -1.28
CA THR A 60 13.31 4.08 -2.09
C THR A 60 12.98 2.81 -2.88
N ILE A 61 13.83 2.49 -3.86
CA ILE A 61 13.66 1.27 -4.67
C ILE A 61 13.81 0.01 -3.80
N ASP A 62 14.85 -0.04 -2.96
CA ASP A 62 15.15 -1.22 -2.14
C ASP A 62 14.04 -1.47 -1.10
N ASP A 63 13.55 -0.40 -0.48
CA ASP A 63 12.43 -0.48 0.47
C ASP A 63 11.13 -0.88 -0.25
N SER A 64 10.89 -0.38 -1.46
CA SER A 64 9.74 -0.77 -2.29
C SER A 64 9.77 -2.27 -2.63
N ILE A 65 10.95 -2.83 -2.92
CA ILE A 65 11.13 -4.27 -3.16
C ILE A 65 10.82 -5.06 -1.88
N ALA A 66 11.38 -4.63 -0.74
CA ALA A 66 11.14 -5.28 0.55
C ALA A 66 9.65 -5.27 0.93
N GLN A 67 8.96 -4.15 0.70
CA GLN A 67 7.51 -4.03 0.93
C GLN A 67 6.71 -4.91 -0.03
N GLY A 68 7.12 -5.03 -1.29
CA GLY A 68 6.50 -5.94 -2.26
C GLY A 68 6.56 -7.40 -1.79
N HIS A 69 7.70 -7.84 -1.27
CA HIS A 69 7.84 -9.17 -0.65
C HIS A 69 6.92 -9.33 0.57
N ALA A 70 6.85 -8.32 1.44
CA ALA A 70 5.96 -8.36 2.60
C ALA A 70 4.48 -8.46 2.20
N ALA A 71 4.04 -7.70 1.21
CA ALA A 71 2.68 -7.77 0.66
C ALA A 71 2.36 -9.16 0.07
N ALA A 72 3.29 -9.75 -0.68
CA ALA A 72 3.14 -11.09 -1.23
C ALA A 72 3.01 -12.16 -0.13
N ILE A 73 3.81 -12.07 0.93
CA ILE A 73 3.72 -12.99 2.08
C ILE A 73 2.36 -12.87 2.76
N GLN A 74 1.84 -11.66 2.97
CA GLN A 74 0.51 -11.50 3.59
C GLN A 74 -0.63 -12.01 2.70
N ALA A 75 -0.57 -11.75 1.39
CA ALA A 75 -1.52 -12.32 0.45
C ALA A 75 -1.51 -13.85 0.49
N LEU A 76 -0.31 -14.47 0.54
CA LEU A 76 -0.18 -15.91 0.67
C LEU A 76 -0.69 -16.43 2.03
N ASN A 77 -0.45 -15.71 3.13
CA ASN A 77 -0.97 -16.09 4.44
C ASN A 77 -2.50 -16.10 4.43
N MET A 78 -3.14 -15.09 3.82
CA MET A 78 -4.59 -15.04 3.67
C MET A 78 -5.12 -16.22 2.84
N LEU A 79 -4.43 -16.59 1.74
CA LEU A 79 -4.82 -17.73 0.90
C LEU A 79 -4.64 -19.10 1.59
N ARG A 80 -3.63 -19.23 2.46
CA ARG A 80 -3.28 -20.48 3.13
C ARG A 80 -4.07 -20.71 4.41
N SER A 81 -4.50 -19.64 5.08
CA SER A 81 -5.49 -19.79 6.14
C SER A 81 -6.76 -20.34 5.50
N PRO A 82 -7.34 -21.44 6.02
CA PRO A 82 -8.67 -21.86 5.59
C PRO A 82 -9.59 -20.68 5.89
N VAL A 83 -9.96 -19.94 4.84
CA VAL A 83 -10.98 -18.91 4.93
C VAL A 83 -12.18 -19.63 5.51
N ARG A 84 -12.57 -19.22 6.72
CA ARG A 84 -13.79 -19.66 7.38
C ARG A 84 -14.88 -19.72 6.33
N GLU A 85 -15.42 -20.91 6.10
CA GLU A 85 -16.77 -21.17 5.58
C GLU A 85 -17.84 -20.59 6.53
N ALA A 86 -17.66 -19.34 6.98
CA ALA A 86 -18.55 -18.68 7.93
C ALA A 86 -18.67 -17.20 7.55
N ALA A 87 -19.25 -16.97 6.38
CA ALA A 87 -20.17 -15.87 6.17
C ALA A 87 -21.32 -16.45 5.34
N GLU A 88 -22.26 -17.00 6.10
CA GLU A 88 -23.69 -17.09 5.79
C GLU A 88 -24.22 -15.81 5.13
#